data_AF-A0A9P0M2C5-F1
#
_entry.id   AF-A0A9P0M2C5-F1
#
_cell.length_a   1.000
_cell.length_b   1.000
_cell.length_c   1.000
_cell.angle_alpha   90.00
_cell.angle_beta   90.00
_cell.angle_gamma   90.00
#
_symmetry.space_group_name_H-M   'P 1'
#
loop_
_entity.id
_entity.type
_entity.pdbx_description
1 polymer ?
#
loop_
_entity_poly.entity_id
_entity_poly.type
_entity_poly.pdbx_seq_one_letter_code
_entity_poly.pdbx_strand_id
1 'polypeptide(L)'
;MLPMVIILEPLSECMVIGACAAWSASFLFHWEPLAFYLVHILVWFLSDWILLSIVQNGTLPFKRFDFIIGWLFRECSGPYLFLLAVLDPTIKWRNRVFRLSWGGIAQEIKPRIKC
;
A
#
# COMPACT_ATOMS: atom_id res chain seq x y z
N MET A 1 -5.70 -10.40 10.25
CA MET A 1 -6.23 -9.04 9.99
C MET A 1 -7.67 -8.95 10.50
N LEU A 2 -8.23 -7.74 10.67
CA LEU A 2 -9.65 -7.60 11.01
C LEU A 2 -10.50 -7.88 9.75
N PRO A 3 -11.58 -8.67 9.83
CA PRO A 3 -12.39 -9.07 8.67
C PRO A 3 -12.78 -7.92 7.73
N MET A 4 -13.25 -6.81 8.30
CA MET A 4 -13.73 -5.65 7.53
C MET A 4 -12.59 -4.88 6.86
N VAL A 5 -11.43 -4.86 7.52
CA VAL A 5 -10.26 -4.12 7.03
C VAL A 5 -9.68 -4.79 5.78
N ILE A 6 -9.80 -6.12 5.67
CA ILE A 6 -9.38 -6.87 4.47
C ILE A 6 -10.05 -6.37 3.19
N ILE A 7 -11.32 -5.93 3.28
CA ILE A 7 -12.05 -5.44 2.11
C ILE A 7 -11.71 -3.98 1.82
N LEU A 8 -11.59 -3.16 2.87
CA LEU A 8 -11.44 -1.72 2.73
C LEU A 8 -10.00 -1.27 2.42
N GLU A 9 -8.98 -1.99 2.91
CA GLU A 9 -7.57 -1.67 2.64
C GLU A 9 -7.24 -1.57 1.15
N PRO A 10 -7.49 -2.59 0.31
CA PRO A 10 -7.10 -2.52 -1.10
C PRO A 10 -7.88 -1.46 -1.88
N LEU A 11 -9.08 -1.08 -1.41
CA LEU A 11 -9.87 0.00 -1.98
C LEU A 11 -9.34 1.39 -1.62
N SER A 12 -8.58 1.51 -0.53
CA SER A 12 -8.02 2.77 -0.05
C SER A 12 -6.68 3.14 -0.69
N GLU A 13 -6.09 2.23 -1.46
CA GLU A 13 -4.82 2.46 -2.18
C GLU A 13 -5.00 3.45 -3.35
N CYS A 14 -3.95 4.24 -3.63
CA CYS A 14 -3.99 5.38 -4.56
C CYS A 14 -4.62 5.04 -5.92
N MET A 15 -4.25 3.91 -6.51
CA MET A 15 -4.69 3.53 -7.86
C MET A 15 -6.19 3.23 -7.89
N VAL A 16 -6.67 2.47 -6.89
CA VAL A 16 -8.07 2.02 -6.85
C VAL A 16 -8.98 3.18 -6.44
N ILE A 17 -8.66 3.88 -5.35
CA ILE A 17 -9.47 5.00 -4.89
C ILE A 17 -9.46 6.16 -5.89
N GLY A 18 -8.33 6.41 -6.54
CA GLY A 18 -8.21 7.42 -7.59
C GLY A 18 -9.11 7.12 -8.78
N ALA A 19 -9.18 5.86 -9.22
CA ALA A 19 -10.02 5.45 -10.34
C ALA A 19 -11.52 5.59 -9.98
N CYS A 20 -11.91 5.16 -8.77
CA CYS A 20 -13.28 5.34 -8.27
C CYS A 20 -13.66 6.83 -8.15
N ALA A 21 -12.75 7.66 -7.65
CA ALA A 21 -12.96 9.10 -7.52
C ALA A 21 -13.05 9.79 -8.89
N ALA A 22 -12.19 9.43 -9.85
CA ALA A 22 -12.23 9.94 -11.21
C ALA A 22 -13.54 9.61 -11.93
N TRP A 23 -14.00 8.36 -11.80
CA TRP A 23 -15.30 7.95 -12.33
C TRP A 23 -16.44 8.75 -11.69
N SER A 24 -16.43 8.86 -10.35
CA SER A 24 -17.45 9.62 -9.61
C SER A 24 -17.48 11.09 -10.01
N ALA A 25 -16.31 11.72 -10.17
CA ALA A 25 -16.19 13.11 -10.61
C ALA A 25 -16.68 13.31 -12.04
N SER A 26 -16.41 12.36 -12.93
CA SER A 26 -16.92 12.40 -14.31
C SER A 26 -18.45 12.24 -14.35
N PHE A 27 -19.00 11.37 -13.51
CA PHE A 27 -20.46 11.18 -13.41
C PHE A 27 -21.18 12.40 -12.83
N LEU A 28 -20.63 13.02 -11.78
CA LEU A 28 -21.29 14.12 -11.06
C LEU A 28 -21.04 15.50 -11.68
N PHE A 29 -19.83 15.75 -12.17
CA PHE A 29 -19.40 17.08 -12.61
C PHE A 29 -19.06 17.14 -14.10
N HIS A 30 -19.21 16.03 -14.84
CA HIS A 30 -18.83 15.91 -16.25
C HIS A 30 -17.37 16.29 -16.53
N TRP A 31 -16.50 16.08 -15.56
CA TRP A 31 -15.07 16.27 -15.72
C TRP A 31 -14.45 15.17 -16.56
N GLU A 32 -13.32 15.49 -17.19
CA GLU A 32 -12.53 14.52 -17.93
C GLU A 32 -11.84 13.58 -16.91
N PRO A 33 -12.21 12.28 -16.88
CA PRO A 33 -11.79 11.36 -15.82
C PRO A 33 -10.28 11.11 -15.80
N LEU A 34 -9.61 11.07 -16.96
CA LEU A 34 -8.18 10.81 -17.03
C LEU A 34 -7.37 11.95 -16.40
N ALA A 35 -7.71 13.20 -16.71
CA ALA A 35 -7.06 14.39 -16.15
C ALA A 35 -7.23 14.44 -14.62
N PHE A 36 -8.45 14.19 -14.13
CA PHE A 36 -8.69 14.09 -12.69
C PHE A 36 -7.85 12.99 -12.04
N TYR A 37 -7.80 11.82 -12.67
CA TYR A 37 -7.03 10.67 -12.17
C TYR A 37 -5.52 10.98 -12.11
N LEU A 38 -4.96 11.61 -13.14
CA LEU A 38 -3.55 11.98 -13.18
C LEU A 38 -3.20 13.04 -12.12
N VAL A 39 -4.09 14.03 -11.91
CA VAL A 39 -3.92 15.03 -10.84
C VAL A 39 -3.99 14.36 -9.46
N HIS A 40 -4.92 13.44 -9.26
CA HIS A 40 -5.04 12.67 -8.02
C HIS A 40 -3.75 11.89 -7.72
N ILE A 41 -3.24 11.12 -8.68
CA ILE A 41 -1.97 10.38 -8.56
C ILE A 41 -0.83 11.32 -8.20
N LEU A 42 -0.73 12.48 -8.86
CA LEU A 42 0.32 13.46 -8.60
C LEU A 42 0.25 14.01 -7.17
N VAL A 43 -0.95 14.39 -6.71
CA VAL A 43 -1.16 14.90 -5.34
C VAL A 43 -0.81 13.83 -4.30
N TRP A 44 -1.19 12.58 -4.55
CA TRP A 44 -0.85 11.46 -3.68
C TRP A 44 0.65 11.23 -3.62
N PHE A 45 1.32 11.19 -4.77
CA PHE A 45 2.77 11.07 -4.89
C PHE A 45 3.50 12.16 -4.10
N LEU A 46 3.06 13.42 -4.21
CA LEU A 46 3.64 14.53 -3.47
C LEU A 46 3.43 14.38 -1.96
N SER A 47 2.26 13.91 -1.54
CA SER A 47 1.94 13.66 -0.13
C SER A 47 2.86 12.59 0.47
N ASP A 48 3.08 11.48 -0.25
CA ASP A 48 4.02 10.42 0.16
C ASP A 48 5.46 10.91 0.22
N TRP A 49 5.88 11.74 -0.75
CA TRP A 49 7.20 12.35 -0.74
C TRP A 49 7.40 13.25 0.49
N ILE A 50 6.40 14.07 0.81
CA ILE A 50 6.42 14.94 2.00
C ILE A 50 6.46 14.10 3.26
N LEU A 51 5.59 13.09 3.38
CA LEU A 51 5.55 12.20 4.53
C LEU A 51 6.90 11.53 4.76
N LEU A 52 7.50 10.97 3.71
CA LEU A 52 8.81 10.33 3.80
C LEU A 52 9.91 11.31 4.22
N SER A 53 9.87 12.53 3.69
CA SER A 53 10.83 13.58 4.04
C SER A 53 10.71 13.97 5.53
N ILE A 54 9.48 14.06 6.05
CA ILE A 54 9.22 14.34 7.47
C ILE A 54 9.72 13.18 8.35
N VAL A 55 9.36 11.94 8.01
CA VAL A 55 9.72 10.74 8.80
C VAL A 55 11.23 10.52 8.84
N GLN A 56 11.92 10.75 7.72
CA GLN A 56 13.38 10.64 7.66
C GLN A 56 14.07 11.74 8.48
N ASN A 57 13.45 12.93 8.55
CA ASN A 57 13.98 14.09 9.29
C ASN A 57 15.44 14.42 8.93
N GLY A 58 15.75 14.40 7.63
CA GLY A 58 17.10 14.56 7.11
C GLY A 58 17.16 14.33 5.60
N THR A 59 18.37 14.30 5.03
CA THR A 59 18.56 13.99 3.61
C THR A 59 18.23 12.53 3.31
N LEU A 60 17.44 12.29 2.27
CA LEU A 60 17.10 10.94 1.81
C LEU A 60 18.34 10.25 1.22
N PRO A 61 18.62 8.97 1.58
CA PRO A 61 19.84 8.27 1.17
C PRO A 61 19.79 7.70 -0.27
N PHE A 62 18.90 8.21 -1.12
CA PHE A 62 18.67 7.71 -2.48
C PHE A 62 18.39 8.85 -3.46
N LYS A 63 18.46 8.58 -4.77
CA LYS A 63 18.17 9.59 -5.79
C LYS A 63 16.66 9.77 -5.95
N ARG A 64 16.22 10.96 -6.36
CA ARG A 64 14.80 11.27 -6.59
C ARG A 64 14.14 10.32 -7.61
N PHE A 65 14.88 9.89 -8.63
CA PHE A 65 14.39 8.92 -9.61
C PHE A 65 14.15 7.53 -9.02
N ASP A 66 15.00 7.08 -8.09
CA ASP A 66 14.84 5.79 -7.41
C ASP A 66 13.53 5.79 -6.61
N PHE A 67 13.18 6.93 -6.01
CA PHE A 67 11.90 7.10 -5.34
C PHE A 67 10.72 6.99 -6.30
N ILE A 68 10.75 7.65 -7.46
CA ILE A 68 9.63 7.59 -8.42
C ILE A 68 9.37 6.14 -8.84
N ILE A 69 10.43 5.41 -9.20
CA ILE A 69 10.32 4.01 -9.63
C ILE A 69 9.82 3.13 -8.48
N GLY A 70 10.41 3.27 -7.29
CA GLY A 70 10.02 2.49 -6.11
C GLY A 70 8.59 2.78 -5.66
N TRP A 71 8.17 4.05 -5.69
CA TRP A 71 6.83 4.49 -5.37
C TRP A 71 5.81 3.88 -6.32
N LEU A 72 6.05 3.97 -7.63
CA LEU A 72 5.15 3.43 -8.65
C LEU A 72 5.06 1.90 -8.56
N PHE A 73 6.20 1.22 -8.38
CA PHE A 73 6.22 -0.22 -8.18
C PHE A 73 5.39 -0.63 -6.96
N ARG A 74 5.52 0.09 -5.84
CA ARG A 74 4.79 -0.19 -4.60
C ARG A 74 3.29 0.07 -4.75
N GLU A 75 2.87 1.17 -5.35
CA GLU A 75 1.43 1.47 -5.56
C GLU A 75 0.76 0.47 -6.51
N CYS A 76 1.42 0.12 -7.61
CA CYS A 76 0.87 -0.82 -8.59
C CYS A 76 0.86 -2.27 -8.09
N SER A 77 1.88 -2.69 -7.34
CA SER A 77 1.96 -4.05 -6.80
C SER A 77 1.18 -4.23 -5.50
N GLY A 78 0.82 -3.14 -4.80
CA GLY A 78 0.11 -3.16 -3.52
C GLY A 78 -1.13 -4.04 -3.52
N PRO A 79 -2.13 -3.79 -4.39
CA PRO A 79 -3.35 -4.60 -4.44
C PRO A 79 -3.06 -6.09 -4.74
N TYR A 80 -2.09 -6.37 -5.60
CA TYR A 80 -1.72 -7.74 -5.94
C TYR A 80 -1.05 -8.47 -4.76
N LEU A 81 -0.06 -7.83 -4.12
CA LEU A 81 0.62 -8.37 -2.94
C LEU A 81 -0.36 -8.54 -1.77
N PHE A 82 -1.33 -7.65 -1.64
CA PHE A 82 -2.37 -7.74 -0.64
C PHE A 82 -3.24 -9.00 -0.85
N LEU A 83 -3.70 -9.23 -2.08
CA LEU A 83 -4.46 -10.45 -2.41
C LEU A 83 -3.65 -11.71 -2.12
N LEU A 84 -2.35 -11.72 -2.47
CA LEU A 84 -1.46 -12.83 -2.11
C LEU A 84 -1.36 -13.03 -0.60
N ALA A 85 -1.23 -11.96 0.18
CA ALA A 85 -1.14 -12.02 1.63
C ALA A 85 -2.44 -12.52 2.30
N VAL A 86 -3.60 -12.28 1.68
CA VAL A 86 -4.88 -12.83 2.13
C VAL A 86 -4.98 -14.32 1.83
N LEU A 87 -4.51 -14.76 0.66
CA LEU A 87 -4.54 -16.18 0.25
C LEU A 87 -3.51 -17.04 1.00
N ASP A 88 -2.30 -16.51 1.19
CA ASP A 88 -1.24 -17.13 1.98
C ASP A 88 -0.72 -16.15 3.05
N PRO A 89 -1.24 -16.23 4.30
CA PRO A 89 -0.87 -15.33 5.38
C PRO A 89 0.48 -15.68 6.03
N THR A 90 1.35 -16.40 5.33
CA THR A 90 2.66 -16.83 5.82
C THR A 90 3.72 -15.78 5.51
N ILE A 91 4.29 -15.18 6.54
CA ILE A 91 5.29 -14.11 6.45
C ILE A 91 6.65 -14.66 6.88
N LYS A 92 7.60 -14.69 5.95
CA LYS A 92 9.00 -14.97 6.27
C LYS A 92 9.70 -13.68 6.66
N TRP A 93 10.18 -13.60 7.90
CA TRP A 93 10.97 -12.47 8.39
C TRP A 93 12.35 -12.94 8.83
N ARG A 94 13.37 -12.57 8.05
CA ARG A 94 14.76 -13.05 8.20
C ARG A 94 14.81 -14.60 8.20
N ASN A 95 15.16 -15.20 9.33
CA ASN A 95 15.29 -16.65 9.51
C ASN A 95 14.06 -17.28 10.19
N ARG A 96 12.99 -16.52 10.40
CA ARG A 96 11.77 -16.97 11.09
C ARG A 96 10.57 -16.92 10.17
N VAL A 97 9.60 -17.79 10.41
CA VAL A 97 8.35 -17.84 9.65
C VAL A 97 7.20 -17.64 10.61
N PHE A 98 6.41 -16.62 10.33
CA PHE A 98 5.24 -16.23 11.08
C PHE A 98 3.99 -16.50 10.23
N ARG A 99 2.89 -16.88 10.87
CA ARG A 99 1.58 -16.92 10.25
C ARG A 99 0.71 -15.85 10.89
N LEU A 100 0.07 -15.04 10.05
CA LEU A 100 -0.84 -14.02 10.53
C LEU A 100 -2.23 -14.63 10.76
N SER A 101 -2.67 -14.64 12.01
CA SER A 101 -4.00 -15.10 12.39
C SER A 101 -5.04 -13.97 12.27
N TRP A 102 -6.31 -14.37 12.26
CA TRP A 102 -7.44 -13.45 12.37
C TRP A 102 -7.33 -12.64 13.67
N GLY A 103 -7.69 -11.36 13.62
CA GLY A 103 -7.46 -10.43 14.73
C GLY A 103 -6.07 -9.78 14.77
N GLY A 104 -5.18 -10.08 13.80
CA GLY A 104 -3.90 -9.39 13.65
C GLY A 104 -2.75 -9.95 14.50
N ILE A 105 -2.95 -11.15 15.06
CA ILE A 105 -1.93 -11.82 15.87
C ILE A 105 -0.96 -12.57 14.96
N ALA A 106 0.33 -12.23 15.00
CA ALA A 106 1.37 -12.96 14.30
C ALA A 106 1.93 -14.10 15.19
N GLN A 107 1.80 -15.35 14.74
CA GLN A 107 2.27 -16.53 15.47
C GLN A 107 3.47 -17.16 14.75
N GLU A 108 4.54 -17.47 15.48
CA GLU A 108 5.69 -18.18 14.90
C GLU A 108 5.34 -19.65 14.66
N ILE A 109 5.56 -20.17 13.46
CA ILE A 109 5.17 -21.55 13.08
C ILE A 109 6.08 -22.60 13.77
N LYS A 110 7.33 -22.23 14.07
CA LYS A 110 8.31 -23.06 14.79
C LYS A 110 8.96 -22.24 15.92
N PRO A 111 8.29 -22.05 17.06
CA PRO A 111 8.92 -21.41 18.20
C PRO A 111 10.13 -22.24 18.64
N ARG A 112 11.29 -21.60 18.85
CA ARG A 112 12.41 -22.28 19.53
C ARG A 112 11.89 -22.73 20.90
N ILE A 113 11.89 -24.03 21.15
CA ILE A 113 11.66 -24.59 22.48
C ILE A 113 12.72 -23.93 23.37
N LYS A 114 12.28 -23.07 24.29
CA LYS A 114 13.15 -22.61 25.38
C LYS A 114 13.26 -23.82 26.32
N CYS A 115 14.39 -24.54 26.23
CA CYS A 115 14.80 -25.47 27.27
C CYS A 115 15.02 -24.72 28.59
#